data_AF-F7JZZ5-F1
#
_entry.id   AF-F7JZZ5-F1
#
_cell.length_a   1.000
_cell.length_b   1.000
_cell.length_c   1.000
_cell.angle_alpha   90.00
_cell.angle_beta   90.00
_cell.angle_gamma   90.00
#
_symmetry.space_group_name_H-M   'P 1'
#
loop_
_entity.id
_entity.type
_entity.pdbx_description
1 polymer ?
#
loop_
_entity_poly.entity_id
_entity_poly.type
_entity_poly.pdbx_seq_one_letter_code
_entity_poly.pdbx_strand_id
1 'polypeptide(L)'
;MDEKRVRKAIAFFGRKIYELGELEEQTDGVLVHNIEYYLTAIEALEKQLPKKVENWNGQASCPRCKRLFGNMADIEMFCHWDSDCCNHCGQRLDWSE
;
A
#
# COMPACT_ATOMS: atom_id res chain seq x y z
N MET A 1 9.34 -1.69 -9.20
CA MET A 1 9.80 -2.98 -8.61
C MET A 1 8.77 -4.05 -8.99
N ASP A 2 9.15 -5.28 -9.33
CA ASP A 2 8.16 -6.32 -9.61
C ASP A 2 7.42 -6.75 -8.34
N GLU A 3 6.14 -7.09 -8.45
CA GLU A 3 5.31 -7.45 -7.30
C GLU A 3 5.86 -8.64 -6.52
N LYS A 4 6.50 -9.60 -7.20
CA LYS A 4 7.10 -10.77 -6.55
C LYS A 4 8.24 -10.35 -5.62
N ARG A 5 9.08 -9.39 -6.02
CA ARG A 5 10.11 -8.81 -5.16
C ARG A 5 9.50 -7.99 -4.02
N VAL A 6 8.47 -7.18 -4.28
CA VAL A 6 7.77 -6.41 -3.23
C VAL A 6 7.20 -7.34 -2.16
N ARG A 7 6.47 -8.39 -2.54
CA ARG A 7 5.90 -9.37 -1.62
C ARG A 7 6.97 -10.12 -0.82
N LYS A 8 8.09 -10.47 -1.46
CA LYS A 8 9.24 -11.08 -0.77
C LYS A 8 9.87 -10.14 0.25
N ALA A 9 9.99 -8.85 -0.07
CA ALA A 9 10.52 -7.84 0.85
C ALA A 9 9.60 -7.64 2.05
N ILE A 10 8.28 -7.51 1.84
CA ILE A 10 7.28 -7.44 2.93
C ILE A 10 7.39 -8.67 3.84
N ALA A 11 7.43 -9.87 3.26
CA ALA A 11 7.55 -11.10 4.05
C ALA A 11 8.88 -11.18 4.83
N PHE A 12 9.98 -10.69 4.26
CA PHE A 12 11.26 -10.62 4.94
C PHE A 12 11.23 -9.63 6.11
N PHE A 13 10.69 -8.43 5.92
CA PHE A 13 10.54 -7.44 6.99
C PHE A 13 9.58 -7.91 8.08
N GLY A 14 8.49 -8.59 7.73
CA GLY A 14 7.58 -9.19 8.70
C GLY A 14 8.28 -10.21 9.60
N ARG A 15 9.15 -11.06 9.05
CA ARG A 15 9.98 -11.97 9.87
C ARG A 15 10.95 -11.22 10.78
N LYS A 16 11.55 -10.12 10.30
CA LYS A 16 12.44 -9.29 11.12
C LYS A 16 11.74 -8.58 12.26
N ILE A 17 10.52 -8.11 12.05
CA ILE A 17 9.68 -7.55 13.11
C ILE A 17 9.39 -8.63 14.17
N TYR A 18 8.99 -9.83 13.75
CA TYR A 18 8.74 -10.94 14.68
C TYR A 18 9.98 -11.29 15.52
N GLU A 19 11.14 -11.46 14.89
CA GLU A 19 12.42 -11.72 15.57
C GLU A 19 12.79 -10.59 16.56
N LEU A 20 12.54 -9.34 16.19
CA LEU A 20 12.83 -8.18 17.04
C LEU A 20 11.85 -8.03 18.20
N GLY A 21 10.57 -8.36 18.01
CA GLY A 21 9.55 -8.33 19.07
C GLY A 21 9.87 -9.31 20.20
N GLU A 22 10.29 -10.54 19.86
CA GLU A 22 10.73 -11.54 20.85
C GLU A 22 11.95 -11.06 21.65
N LEU A 23 12.85 -10.28 21.03
CA LEU A 23 14.02 -9.69 21.69
C LEU A 23 13.67 -8.43 22.49
N GLU A 24 12.65 -7.69 22.09
CA GLU A 24 12.15 -6.51 22.81
C GLU A 24 11.65 -6.89 24.21
N GLU A 25 10.87 -7.98 24.30
CA GLU A 25 10.41 -8.53 25.58
C GLU A 25 11.57 -8.89 26.53
N GLN A 26 12.72 -9.26 25.97
CA GLN A 26 13.92 -9.63 26.74
C GLN A 26 14.82 -8.43 27.09
N THR A 27 14.65 -7.30 26.40
CA THR A 27 15.57 -6.14 26.47
C THR A 27 14.91 -4.86 26.99
N ASP A 28 13.67 -4.93 27.49
CA ASP A 28 12.91 -3.80 28.05
C ASP A 28 12.80 -2.61 27.06
N GLY A 29 12.51 -2.89 25.79
CA GLY A 29 12.18 -1.85 24.80
C GLY A 29 13.36 -1.21 24.05
N VAL A 30 14.60 -1.66 24.25
CA VAL A 30 15.79 -1.08 23.57
C VAL A 30 15.73 -1.19 22.03
N LEU A 31 14.96 -2.14 21.50
CA LEU A 31 14.89 -2.43 20.06
C LEU A 31 13.68 -1.82 19.33
N VAL A 32 12.82 -1.05 20.01
CA VAL A 32 11.56 -0.51 19.47
C VAL A 32 11.77 0.28 18.18
N HIS A 33 12.79 1.13 18.12
CA HIS A 33 13.05 1.96 16.93
C HIS A 33 13.33 1.13 15.67
N ASN A 34 13.88 -0.09 15.81
CA ASN A 34 14.12 -0.96 14.66
C ASN A 34 12.82 -1.51 14.08
N ILE A 35 11.82 -1.78 14.91
CA ILE A 35 10.50 -2.27 14.48
C ILE A 35 9.76 -1.18 13.70
N GLU A 36 9.78 0.06 14.18
CA GLU A 36 9.14 1.21 13.52
C GLU A 36 9.65 1.43 12.09
N TYR A 37 10.97 1.27 11.86
CA TYR A 37 11.54 1.37 10.51
C TYR A 37 11.03 0.29 9.57
N TYR A 38 10.92 -0.95 10.03
CA TYR A 38 10.37 -2.04 9.22
C TYR A 38 8.89 -1.85 8.94
N LEU A 39 8.10 -1.40 9.92
CA LEU A 39 6.67 -1.08 9.72
C LEU A 39 6.50 0.02 8.67
N THR A 40 7.27 1.10 8.78
CA THR A 40 7.25 2.19 7.78
C THR A 40 7.63 1.68 6.39
N ALA A 41 8.66 0.84 6.28
CA ALA A 41 9.09 0.26 5.01
C ALA A 41 8.02 -0.68 4.43
N ILE A 42 7.35 -1.49 5.26
CA ILE A 42 6.23 -2.33 4.83
C ILE A 42 5.10 -1.47 4.30
N GLU A 43 4.69 -0.40 5.01
CA GLU A 43 3.61 0.48 4.56
C GLU A 43 3.90 1.08 3.18
N ALA A 44 5.15 1.51 2.94
CA ALA A 44 5.59 2.04 1.65
C ALA A 44 5.60 0.97 0.55
N LEU A 45 6.00 -0.27 0.87
CA LEU A 45 5.99 -1.39 -0.07
C LEU A 45 4.57 -1.86 -0.42
N GLU A 46 3.66 -1.88 0.56
CA GLU A 46 2.25 -2.22 0.33
C GLU A 46 1.59 -1.29 -0.67
N LYS A 47 1.92 0.01 -0.64
CA LYS A 47 1.43 0.99 -1.62
C LYS A 47 1.91 0.71 -3.04
N GLN A 48 3.00 -0.03 -3.23
CA GLN A 48 3.49 -0.41 -4.57
C GLN A 48 2.74 -1.60 -5.18
N LEU A 49 2.01 -2.36 -4.36
CA LEU A 49 1.14 -3.42 -4.84
C LEU A 49 -0.14 -2.80 -5.41
N PRO A 50 -0.49 -3.07 -6.68
CA PRO A 50 -1.71 -2.55 -7.27
C PRO A 50 -2.94 -3.04 -6.49
N LYS A 51 -3.90 -2.14 -6.27
CA LYS A 51 -5.19 -2.47 -5.67
C LYS A 51 -6.29 -1.95 -6.58
N LYS A 52 -7.31 -2.79 -6.79
CA LYS A 52 -8.47 -2.47 -7.63
C LYS A 52 -9.12 -1.19 -7.13
N VAL A 53 -9.38 -0.26 -8.04
CA VAL A 53 -10.15 0.95 -7.74
C VAL A 53 -11.56 0.56 -7.29
N GLU A 54 -12.07 1.24 -6.27
CA GLU A 54 -13.41 0.98 -5.75
C GLU A 54 -14.43 1.89 -6.44
N ASN A 55 -15.61 1.36 -6.76
CA ASN A 55 -16.77 2.14 -7.18
C ASN A 55 -17.68 2.37 -5.97
N TRP A 56 -17.79 3.62 -5.54
CA TRP A 56 -18.67 4.06 -4.46
C TRP A 56 -19.76 4.96 -5.03
N ASN A 57 -21.00 4.47 -5.08
CA ASN A 57 -22.16 5.21 -5.60
C ASN A 57 -21.92 5.81 -7.00
N GLY A 58 -21.28 5.06 -7.89
CA GLY A 58 -20.95 5.51 -9.24
C GLY A 58 -19.68 6.37 -9.34
N GLN A 59 -18.95 6.57 -8.23
CA GLN A 59 -17.71 7.33 -8.19
C GLN A 59 -16.51 6.43 -7.95
N ALA A 60 -15.47 6.59 -8.76
CA ALA A 60 -14.19 5.92 -8.54
C ALA A 60 -13.52 6.47 -7.28
N SER A 61 -12.96 5.58 -6.46
CA SER A 61 -12.33 5.96 -5.20
C SER A 61 -11.08 5.14 -4.90
N CYS A 62 -10.13 5.77 -4.20
CA CYS A 62 -8.91 5.10 -3.79
C CYS A 62 -9.23 3.97 -2.80
N PRO A 63 -8.82 2.72 -3.05
CA PRO A 63 -9.11 1.59 -2.16
C PRO A 63 -8.48 1.74 -0.77
N ARG A 64 -7.45 2.58 -0.64
CA ARG A 64 -6.74 2.82 0.61
C ARG A 64 -7.30 4.01 1.39
N CYS A 65 -7.21 5.23 0.83
CA CYS A 65 -7.58 6.45 1.56
C CYS A 65 -9.01 6.94 1.27
N LYS A 66 -9.77 6.22 0.44
CA LYS A 66 -11.17 6.53 0.06
C LYS A 66 -11.37 7.88 -0.62
N ARG A 67 -10.28 8.51 -1.08
CA ARG A 67 -10.34 9.74 -1.88
C ARG A 67 -11.09 9.46 -3.18
N LEU A 68 -12.09 10.28 -3.47
CA LEU A 68 -12.87 10.24 -4.71
C LEU A 68 -12.05 10.83 -5.87
N PHE A 69 -12.15 10.19 -7.03
CA PHE A 69 -11.47 10.58 -8.26
C PHE A 69 -12.40 11.27 -9.25
N GLY A 70 -13.68 10.93 -9.24
CA GLY A 70 -14.69 11.39 -10.19
C GLY A 70 -15.72 10.30 -10.45
N ASN A 71 -16.69 10.55 -11.33
CA ASN A 71 -17.65 9.51 -11.72
C ASN A 71 -16.93 8.41 -12.53
N MET A 72 -17.28 7.16 -12.27
CA MET A 72 -16.71 6.00 -12.95
C MET A 72 -16.99 6.04 -14.46
N ALA A 73 -18.22 6.39 -14.84
CA ALA A 73 -18.61 6.49 -16.24
C ALA A 73 -17.78 7.54 -17.01
N ASP A 74 -17.49 8.68 -16.38
CA ASP A 74 -16.65 9.72 -17.00
C ASP A 74 -15.21 9.21 -17.16
N ILE A 75 -14.67 8.55 -16.14
CA ILE A 75 -13.32 7.97 -16.13
C ILE A 75 -13.16 6.88 -17.19
N GLU A 76 -14.14 5.99 -17.34
CA GLU A 76 -14.17 4.94 -18.36
C GLU A 76 -14.23 5.52 -19.79
N MET A 77 -14.90 6.66 -19.97
CA MET A 77 -14.96 7.36 -21.27
C MET A 77 -13.67 8.10 -21.61
N PHE A 78 -12.83 8.45 -20.63
CA PHE A 78 -11.54 9.07 -20.91
C PHE A 78 -10.56 8.04 -21.47
N CYS A 79 -10.13 8.25 -22.71
CA CYS A 79 -9.08 7.43 -23.33
C CYS A 79 -7.73 7.44 -22.56
N HIS A 80 -7.54 8.37 -21.62
CA HIS A 80 -6.27 8.65 -20.94
C HIS A 80 -6.41 8.96 -19.44
N TRP A 81 -7.31 8.29 -18.70
CA TRP A 81 -7.24 8.36 -17.24
C TRP A 81 -5.99 7.60 -16.74
N ASP A 82 -4.85 8.29 -16.75
CA ASP A 82 -3.53 7.72 -16.55
C ASP A 82 -2.96 8.11 -15.18
N SER A 83 -3.69 7.74 -14.12
CA SER A 83 -3.20 7.87 -12.76
C SER A 83 -2.87 6.49 -12.21
N ASP A 84 -1.64 6.07 -12.43
CA ASP A 84 -1.08 4.81 -11.90
C ASP A 84 -1.12 4.73 -10.36
N CYS A 85 -1.17 5.88 -9.69
CA CYS A 85 -1.13 5.99 -8.23
C CYS A 85 -2.11 7.05 -7.72
N CYS A 86 -2.72 6.80 -6.57
CA CYS A 86 -3.50 7.83 -5.87
C CYS A 86 -2.60 9.02 -5.50
N ASN A 87 -2.90 10.20 -6.04
CA ASN A 87 -2.17 11.44 -5.77
C ASN A 87 -2.18 11.88 -4.29
N HIS A 88 -3.10 11.36 -3.48
CA HIS A 88 -3.21 11.70 -2.06
C HIS A 88 -2.36 10.79 -1.17
N CYS A 89 -2.30 9.48 -1.45
CA CYS A 89 -1.65 8.53 -0.53
C CYS A 89 -0.55 7.66 -1.17
N GLY A 90 -0.35 7.76 -2.48
CA GLY A 90 0.65 7.01 -3.24
C GLY A 90 0.30 5.55 -3.52
N GLN A 91 -0.92 5.10 -3.18
CA GLN A 91 -1.37 3.74 -3.49
C GLN A 91 -1.42 3.51 -5.00
N ARG A 92 -0.69 2.52 -5.49
CA ARG A 92 -0.76 2.06 -6.88
C ARG A 92 -2.16 1.51 -7.17
N LEU A 93 -2.75 1.98 -8.24
CA LEU A 93 -4.13 1.70 -8.63
C LEU A 93 -4.16 0.63 -9.72
N ASP A 94 -5.16 -0.23 -9.65
CA ASP A 94 -5.49 -1.18 -10.69
C ASP A 94 -6.83 -0.76 -11.32
N TRP A 95 -6.73 -0.31 -12.57
CA TRP A 95 -7.83 0.15 -13.42
C TRP A 95 -8.27 -0.91 -14.43
N SER A 96 -7.75 -2.15 -14.35
CA SER A 96 -8.28 -3.25 -15.18
C SER A 96 -9.79 -3.40 -14.97
N GLU A 97 -10.51 -4.01 -15.91
CA GLU A 97 -11.89 -4.48 -15.72
C GLU A 97 -11.95 -5.77 -14.89
#